data_AF-A0A9P0IPL2-F1
#
_entry.id   AF-A0A9P0IPL2-F1
#
_cell.length_a   1.000
_cell.length_b   1.000
_cell.length_c   1.000
_cell.angle_alpha   90.00
_cell.angle_beta   90.00
_cell.angle_gamma   90.00
#
_symmetry.space_group_name_H-M   'P 1'
#
loop_
_entity.id
_entity.type
_entity.pdbx_description
1 polymer ?
#
loop_
_entity_poly.entity_id
_entity_poly.type
_entity_poly.pdbx_seq_one_letter_code
_entity_poly.pdbx_strand_id
1 'polypeptide(L)'
;MVAFSGSGDSKQATNAYKDKSKPAEIRKSNISAAKAVADAIRTSLGPKGMDKMIQSANGEVAITNDGATILKQMNVIHPAAKMLVELSNAQDVEAGDGTTSVVVIAGALLEASEKLLQKGIHPTGISDGFQKAAAKSIEIIKNMATPILLTDRESLVKSASTALNSKVVSQQSSLLAPLAVDAVLKVVDPAKDTNVDLKDIKVIKKLGGTVEDTKLVDGLVFTQKSSNVNGPRKIEKAKIGLIQFCISPPKTDMDYNVVVSDYTAMDRVLREERAYILNIVKQIKKPVVMFY
;
A
#
# COMPACT_ATOMS: atom_id res chain seq x y z
N MET A 1 37.88 -60.17 5.03
CA MET A 1 36.73 -60.89 5.62
C MET A 1 37.25 -61.51 6.90
N VAL A 2 36.81 -61.18 8.11
CA VAL A 2 35.44 -61.15 8.64
C VAL A 2 35.31 -60.07 9.72
N ALA A 3 34.10 -59.53 9.85
CA ALA A 3 33.70 -58.33 10.58
C ALA A 3 33.74 -58.45 12.12
N PHE A 4 34.07 -57.34 12.79
CA PHE A 4 33.78 -57.12 14.21
C PHE A 4 32.44 -56.39 14.33
N SER A 5 31.43 -57.10 14.84
CA SER A 5 30.07 -56.62 15.06
C SER A 5 29.86 -56.18 16.51
N GLY A 6 29.30 -54.98 16.69
CA GLY A 6 28.29 -54.70 17.71
C GLY A 6 28.77 -54.37 19.12
N SER A 7 29.19 -53.12 19.35
CA SER A 7 29.08 -52.46 20.65
C SER A 7 27.61 -52.21 20.96
N GLY A 8 27.11 -52.78 22.05
CA GLY A 8 25.72 -52.62 22.51
C GLY A 8 25.40 -51.18 22.89
N ASP A 9 24.37 -50.64 22.24
CA ASP A 9 23.75 -49.36 22.58
C ASP A 9 23.17 -49.41 24.00
N SER A 10 23.75 -48.59 24.87
CA SER A 10 23.12 -48.23 26.13
C SER A 10 21.93 -47.31 25.84
N LYS A 11 20.74 -47.77 26.22
CA LYS A 11 19.47 -47.03 26.20
C LYS A 11 19.61 -45.72 26.99
N GLN A 12 19.99 -44.62 26.32
CA GLN A 12 19.64 -43.29 26.78
C GLN A 12 18.20 -43.02 26.36
N ALA A 13 17.27 -43.40 27.24
CA ALA A 13 15.93 -42.85 27.21
C ALA A 13 16.08 -41.33 27.30
N THR A 14 15.78 -40.65 26.21
CA THR A 14 15.60 -39.21 26.16
C THR A 14 14.42 -38.88 27.06
N ASN A 15 14.70 -38.61 28.34
CA ASN A 15 13.78 -37.90 29.21
C ASN A 15 13.65 -36.46 28.66
N ALA A 16 12.88 -36.32 27.59
CA ALA A 16 12.35 -35.06 27.14
C ALA A 16 11.45 -34.55 28.25
N TYR A 17 11.99 -33.63 29.07
CA TYR A 17 11.22 -32.83 30.00
C TYR A 17 9.99 -32.29 29.28
N LYS A 18 8.84 -32.88 29.59
CA LYS A 18 7.54 -32.43 29.11
C LYS A 18 7.18 -31.21 29.95
N ASP A 19 7.82 -30.08 29.65
CA ASP A 19 7.54 -28.77 30.24
C ASP A 19 6.10 -28.38 29.90
N LYS A 20 5.18 -28.63 30.83
CA LYS A 20 3.82 -28.08 30.78
C LYS A 20 3.80 -26.55 30.91
N SER A 21 4.92 -25.92 31.30
CA SER A 21 5.11 -24.47 31.36
C SER A 21 5.19 -23.83 29.98
N LYS A 22 5.86 -24.48 29.01
CA LYS A 22 6.09 -23.94 27.65
C LYS A 22 4.80 -23.51 26.93
N PRO A 23 3.71 -24.30 26.90
CA PRO A 23 2.49 -23.89 26.19
C PRO A 23 1.79 -22.68 26.81
N ALA A 24 1.78 -22.57 28.15
CA ALA A 24 1.14 -21.46 28.85
C ALA A 24 1.96 -20.17 28.72
N GLU A 25 3.28 -20.28 28.86
CA GLU A 25 4.22 -19.17 28.70
C GLU A 25 4.21 -18.60 27.27
N ILE A 26 4.23 -19.47 26.25
CA ILE A 26 4.15 -19.04 24.84
C ILE A 26 2.84 -18.27 24.58
N ARG A 27 1.70 -18.79 25.06
CA ARG A 27 0.40 -18.11 24.91
C ARG A 27 0.42 -16.73 25.58
N LYS A 28 0.94 -16.65 26.80
CA LYS A 28 1.03 -15.39 27.54
C LYS A 28 1.97 -14.40 26.85
N SER A 29 3.12 -14.84 26.37
CA SER A 29 4.07 -14.02 25.59
C SER A 29 3.40 -13.45 24.33
N ASN A 30 2.71 -14.30 23.56
CA ASN A 30 2.02 -13.89 22.34
C ASN A 30 0.95 -12.83 22.63
N ILE A 31 0.11 -13.06 23.64
CA ILE A 31 -0.96 -12.13 24.04
C ILE A 31 -0.35 -10.81 24.52
N SER A 32 0.68 -10.85 25.36
CA SER A 32 1.34 -9.64 25.88
C SER A 32 1.96 -8.81 24.76
N ALA A 33 2.65 -9.44 23.81
CA ALA A 33 3.27 -8.75 22.67
C ALA A 33 2.23 -8.10 21.77
N ALA A 34 1.15 -8.82 21.45
CA ALA A 34 0.05 -8.33 20.64
C ALA A 34 -0.69 -7.16 21.33
N LYS A 35 -0.93 -7.28 22.64
CA LYS A 35 -1.53 -6.21 23.45
C LYS A 35 -0.67 -4.95 23.46
N ALA A 36 0.65 -5.08 23.62
CA ALA A 36 1.57 -3.94 23.61
C ALA A 36 1.51 -3.16 22.28
N VAL A 37 1.39 -3.86 21.15
CA VAL A 37 1.21 -3.23 19.83
C VAL A 37 -0.15 -2.52 19.74
N ALA A 38 -1.23 -3.16 20.18
CA ALA A 38 -2.56 -2.54 20.18
C ALA A 38 -2.60 -1.28 21.06
N ASP A 39 -1.99 -1.32 22.26
CA ASP A 39 -1.92 -0.18 23.17
C ASP A 39 -1.10 0.98 22.59
N ALA A 40 -0.04 0.70 21.83
CA ALA A 40 0.79 1.73 21.18
C ALA A 40 -0.03 2.58 20.20
N ILE A 41 -0.91 1.96 19.41
CA ILE A 41 -1.70 2.64 18.39
C ILE A 41 -3.09 3.09 18.88
N ARG A 42 -3.57 2.57 20.02
CA ARG A 42 -4.92 2.86 20.56
C ARG A 42 -5.18 4.36 20.71
N THR A 43 -4.15 5.12 21.06
CA THR A 43 -4.23 6.59 21.24
C THR A 43 -4.39 7.37 19.93
N SER A 44 -4.25 6.72 18.78
CA SER A 44 -4.51 7.29 17.45
C SER A 44 -5.94 6.99 16.97
N LEU A 45 -6.69 6.13 17.65
CA LEU A 45 -8.06 5.80 17.24
C LEU A 45 -9.07 6.92 17.57
N GLY A 46 -9.88 7.30 16.57
CA GLY A 46 -11.01 8.22 16.70
C GLY A 46 -10.73 9.66 16.23
N PRO A 47 -11.75 10.55 16.23
CA PRO A 47 -11.62 11.93 15.73
C PRO A 47 -10.71 12.82 16.57
N LYS A 48 -10.42 12.41 17.82
CA LYS A 48 -9.44 13.05 18.71
C LYS A 48 -8.18 12.21 18.88
N GLY A 49 -7.93 11.28 17.95
CA GLY A 49 -6.73 10.47 17.93
C GLY A 49 -5.50 11.35 17.72
N MET A 50 -4.39 11.00 18.38
CA MET A 50 -3.14 11.72 18.25
C MET A 50 -2.26 11.10 17.17
N ASP A 51 -1.64 11.95 16.36
CA ASP A 51 -0.60 11.54 15.40
C ASP A 51 0.63 10.99 16.13
N LYS A 52 1.31 10.06 15.47
CA LYS A 52 2.62 9.55 15.89
C LYS A 52 3.69 10.10 14.99
N MET A 53 4.69 10.73 15.60
CA MET A 53 5.95 11.04 14.94
C MET A 53 6.86 9.82 15.05
N ILE A 54 7.25 9.26 13.91
CA ILE A 54 8.10 8.08 13.82
C ILE A 54 9.33 8.48 13.00
N GLN A 55 10.50 8.22 13.57
CA GLN A 55 11.77 8.41 12.90
C GLN A 55 12.29 7.05 12.41
N SER A 56 12.43 6.92 11.10
CA SER A 56 13.01 5.75 10.46
C SER A 56 14.53 5.73 10.65
N ALA A 57 15.15 4.54 10.50
CA ALA A 57 16.60 4.37 10.69
C ALA A 57 17.45 5.18 9.69
N ASN A 58 16.87 5.54 8.53
CA ASN A 58 17.47 6.42 7.53
C ASN A 58 17.38 7.92 7.88
N GLY A 59 16.79 8.27 9.04
CA GLY A 59 16.57 9.66 9.47
C GLY A 59 15.30 10.31 8.93
N GLU A 60 14.50 9.61 8.11
CA GLU A 60 13.23 10.12 7.61
C GLU A 60 12.20 10.18 8.74
N VAL A 61 11.55 11.33 8.90
CA VAL A 61 10.51 11.55 9.92
C VAL A 61 9.15 11.52 9.24
N ALA A 62 8.29 10.60 9.68
CA ALA A 62 6.89 10.54 9.27
C ALA A 62 6.00 10.89 10.45
N ILE A 63 5.00 11.74 10.21
CA ILE A 63 3.96 12.09 11.19
C ILE A 63 2.63 11.60 10.62
N THR A 64 2.00 10.66 11.29
CA THR A 64 0.73 10.08 10.80
C THR A 64 -0.12 9.50 11.93
N ASN A 65 -1.43 9.48 11.73
CA ASN A 65 -2.41 8.76 12.54
C ASN A 65 -2.69 7.35 11.99
N ASP A 66 -2.40 7.09 10.71
CA ASP A 66 -2.77 5.84 10.06
C ASP A 66 -2.07 4.63 10.69
N GLY A 67 -2.86 3.71 11.24
CA GLY A 67 -2.37 2.54 11.96
C GLY A 67 -1.48 1.63 11.10
N ALA A 68 -1.83 1.43 9.83
CA ALA A 68 -1.03 0.59 8.93
C ALA A 68 0.35 1.21 8.68
N THR A 69 0.40 2.52 8.39
CA THR A 69 1.66 3.25 8.21
C THR A 69 2.51 3.27 9.49
N ILE A 70 1.90 3.48 10.66
CA ILE A 70 2.59 3.44 11.96
C ILE A 70 3.24 2.07 12.15
N LEU A 71 2.47 0.99 11.97
CA LEU A 71 2.93 -0.37 12.20
C LEU A 71 3.96 -0.85 11.17
N LYS A 72 3.88 -0.41 9.91
CA LYS A 72 4.89 -0.69 8.88
C LYS A 72 6.26 -0.09 9.23
N GLN A 73 6.28 1.07 9.88
CA GLN A 73 7.53 1.75 10.26
C GLN A 73 8.09 1.28 11.61
N MET A 74 7.26 0.67 12.46
CA MET A 74 7.73 0.05 13.70
C MET A 74 8.49 -1.25 13.40
N ASN A 75 9.74 -1.34 13.84
CA ASN A 75 10.51 -2.58 13.72
C ASN A 75 10.09 -3.58 14.81
N VAL A 76 9.13 -4.44 14.48
CA VAL A 76 8.56 -5.44 15.40
C VAL A 76 9.26 -6.79 15.24
N ILE A 77 9.90 -7.27 16.32
CA ILE A 77 10.65 -8.54 16.33
C ILE A 77 9.75 -9.74 16.64
N HIS A 78 8.77 -9.59 17.55
CA HIS A 78 7.97 -10.71 18.04
C HIS A 78 6.97 -11.21 16.97
N PRO A 79 6.91 -12.53 16.64
CA PRO A 79 6.06 -13.04 15.57
C PRO A 79 4.57 -12.69 15.68
N ALA A 80 3.99 -12.85 16.89
CA ALA A 80 2.58 -12.50 17.12
C ALA A 80 2.27 -11.01 16.85
N ALA A 81 3.24 -10.13 17.10
CA ALA A 81 3.10 -8.71 16.85
C ALA A 81 3.26 -8.39 15.35
N LYS A 82 4.13 -9.11 14.64
CA LYS A 82 4.23 -9.05 13.16
C LYS A 82 2.91 -9.46 12.47
N MET A 83 2.21 -10.46 13.01
CA MET A 83 0.88 -10.83 12.51
C MET A 83 -0.13 -9.67 12.61
N LEU A 84 -0.05 -8.82 13.64
CA LEU A 84 -0.91 -7.63 13.74
C LEU A 84 -0.55 -6.55 12.71
N VAL A 85 0.74 -6.41 12.38
CA VAL A 85 1.19 -5.52 11.29
C VAL A 85 0.59 -6.00 9.96
N GLU A 86 0.66 -7.30 9.68
CA GLU A 86 0.09 -7.91 8.47
C GLU A 86 -1.44 -7.78 8.44
N LEU A 87 -2.11 -7.95 9.58
CA LEU A 87 -3.57 -7.74 9.71
C LEU A 87 -3.97 -6.30 9.37
N SER A 88 -3.24 -5.31 9.89
CA SER A 88 -3.50 -3.90 9.59
C SER A 88 -3.27 -3.58 8.11
N ASN A 89 -2.23 -4.17 7.51
CA ASN A 89 -1.91 -4.01 6.09
C ASN A 89 -2.97 -4.66 5.18
N ALA A 90 -3.49 -5.82 5.56
CA ALA A 90 -4.58 -6.46 4.81
C ALA A 90 -5.85 -5.59 4.83
N GLN A 91 -6.17 -4.99 5.98
CA GLN A 91 -7.30 -4.06 6.10
C GLN A 91 -7.12 -2.78 5.26
N ASP A 92 -5.89 -2.26 5.20
CA ASP A 92 -5.49 -1.11 4.37
C ASP A 92 -5.73 -1.39 2.87
N VAL A 93 -5.46 -2.61 2.41
CA VAL A 93 -5.68 -3.01 1.00
C VAL A 93 -7.15 -3.27 0.68
N GLU A 94 -7.87 -3.97 1.56
CA GLU A 94 -9.25 -4.41 1.29
C GLU A 94 -10.28 -3.28 1.46
N ALA A 95 -10.10 -2.41 2.47
CA ALA A 95 -11.05 -1.36 2.79
C ALA A 95 -10.47 0.06 2.78
N GLY A 96 -9.16 0.21 2.99
CA GLY A 96 -8.49 1.52 3.07
C GLY A 96 -8.81 2.35 4.33
N ASP A 97 -9.69 1.86 5.21
CA ASP A 97 -10.01 2.45 6.51
C ASP A 97 -10.18 1.35 7.59
N GLY A 98 -10.13 1.75 8.85
CA GLY A 98 -10.23 0.84 10.00
C GLY A 98 -8.92 0.11 10.34
N THR A 99 -7.79 0.53 9.74
CA THR A 99 -6.44 -0.02 9.97
C THR A 99 -6.04 -0.01 11.45
N THR A 100 -6.43 1.02 12.19
CA THR A 100 -6.23 1.13 13.64
C THR A 100 -7.24 0.30 14.43
N SER A 101 -8.52 0.35 14.02
CA SER A 101 -9.62 -0.35 14.71
C SER A 101 -9.42 -1.86 14.74
N VAL A 102 -9.00 -2.46 13.61
CA VAL A 102 -8.83 -3.92 13.50
C VAL A 102 -7.78 -4.45 14.49
N VAL A 103 -6.69 -3.70 14.68
CA VAL A 103 -5.62 -4.09 15.60
C VAL A 103 -6.03 -3.88 17.07
N VAL A 104 -6.75 -2.80 17.38
CA VAL A 104 -7.28 -2.56 18.73
C VAL A 104 -8.30 -3.66 19.11
N ILE A 105 -9.18 -4.04 18.20
CA ILE A 105 -10.13 -5.14 18.41
C ILE A 105 -9.39 -6.46 18.62
N ALA A 106 -8.38 -6.77 17.79
CA ALA A 106 -7.58 -7.98 17.93
C ALA A 106 -6.88 -8.04 19.30
N GLY A 107 -6.28 -6.92 19.76
CA GLY A 107 -5.68 -6.81 21.09
C GLY A 107 -6.68 -7.05 22.21
N ALA A 108 -7.88 -6.47 22.12
CA ALA A 108 -8.94 -6.65 23.11
C ALA A 108 -9.47 -8.10 23.17
N LEU A 109 -9.62 -8.76 22.00
CA LEU A 109 -10.02 -10.17 21.93
C LEU A 109 -8.97 -11.11 22.54
N LEU A 110 -7.68 -10.81 22.35
CA LEU A 110 -6.60 -11.57 22.97
C LEU A 110 -6.56 -11.38 24.49
N GLU A 111 -6.80 -10.17 24.99
CA GLU A 111 -6.94 -9.90 26.43
C GLU A 111 -8.17 -10.63 27.03
N ALA A 112 -9.30 -10.64 26.33
CA ALA A 112 -10.47 -11.41 26.75
C ALA A 112 -10.18 -12.93 26.77
N SER A 113 -9.43 -13.42 25.77
CA SER A 113 -8.99 -14.82 25.70
C SER A 113 -8.10 -15.19 26.89
N GLU A 114 -7.20 -14.30 27.32
CA GLU A 114 -6.35 -14.53 28.50
C GLU A 114 -7.19 -14.80 29.75
N LYS A 115 -8.25 -14.01 29.98
CA LYS A 115 -9.17 -14.20 31.12
C LYS A 115 -9.89 -15.55 31.07
N LEU A 116 -10.25 -16.04 29.88
CA LEU A 116 -10.88 -17.35 29.69
C LEU A 116 -9.89 -18.50 29.90
N LEU A 117 -8.64 -18.34 29.45
CA LEU A 117 -7.56 -19.30 29.69
C LEU A 117 -7.25 -19.43 31.18
N GLN A 118 -7.24 -18.32 31.93
CA GLN A 118 -7.05 -18.32 33.38
C GLN A 118 -8.16 -19.07 34.13
N LYS A 119 -9.39 -19.10 33.57
CA LYS A 119 -10.50 -19.90 34.09
C LYS A 119 -10.42 -21.39 33.73
N GLY A 120 -9.37 -21.82 33.03
CA GLY A 120 -9.14 -23.22 32.65
C GLY A 120 -9.86 -23.66 31.37
N ILE A 121 -10.40 -22.74 30.59
CA ILE A 121 -11.07 -23.07 29.32
C ILE A 121 -10.01 -23.44 28.26
N HIS A 122 -10.25 -24.53 27.52
CA HIS A 122 -9.32 -24.98 26.48
C HIS A 122 -9.23 -23.98 25.32
N PRO A 123 -8.02 -23.64 24.81
CA PRO A 123 -7.85 -22.65 23.74
C PRO A 123 -8.71 -22.89 22.49
N THR A 124 -8.86 -24.16 22.08
CA THR A 124 -9.70 -24.53 20.93
C THR A 124 -11.16 -24.14 21.13
N GLY A 125 -11.70 -24.33 22.33
CA GLY A 125 -13.08 -23.94 22.62
C GLY A 125 -13.29 -22.43 22.59
N ILE A 126 -12.27 -21.65 22.98
CA ILE A 126 -12.29 -20.18 22.87
C ILE A 126 -12.28 -19.77 21.38
N SER A 127 -11.41 -20.37 20.58
CA SER A 127 -11.32 -20.12 19.14
C SER A 127 -12.65 -20.41 18.43
N ASP A 128 -13.23 -21.58 18.66
CA ASP A 128 -14.52 -21.97 18.07
C ASP A 128 -15.65 -21.03 18.51
N GLY A 129 -15.64 -20.61 19.78
CA GLY A 129 -16.60 -19.64 20.32
C GLY A 129 -16.49 -18.28 19.61
N PHE A 130 -15.26 -17.78 19.42
CA PHE A 130 -15.03 -16.52 18.72
C PHE A 130 -15.40 -16.58 17.24
N GLN A 131 -15.17 -17.69 16.55
CA GLN A 131 -15.61 -17.87 15.16
C GLN A 131 -17.14 -17.81 15.03
N LYS A 132 -17.87 -18.50 15.93
CA LYS A 132 -19.34 -18.46 15.96
C LYS A 132 -19.85 -17.05 16.26
N ALA A 133 -19.24 -16.37 17.23
CA ALA A 133 -19.58 -15.00 17.57
C ALA A 133 -19.32 -14.04 16.40
N ALA A 134 -18.19 -14.17 15.71
CA ALA A 134 -17.85 -13.35 14.55
C ALA A 134 -18.87 -13.51 13.41
N ALA A 135 -19.26 -14.76 13.10
CA ALA A 135 -20.28 -15.04 12.09
C ALA A 135 -21.62 -14.37 12.42
N LYS A 136 -22.07 -14.45 13.69
CA LYS A 136 -23.31 -13.81 14.13
C LYS A 136 -23.21 -12.28 14.14
N SER A 137 -22.06 -11.73 14.54
CA SER A 137 -21.82 -10.28 14.51
C SER A 137 -21.91 -9.71 13.10
N ILE A 138 -21.38 -10.40 12.08
CA ILE A 138 -21.49 -9.98 10.68
C ILE A 138 -22.97 -9.95 10.24
N GLU A 139 -23.77 -10.95 10.61
CA GLU A 139 -25.21 -10.97 10.31
C GLU A 139 -25.93 -9.77 10.95
N ILE A 140 -25.65 -9.47 12.22
CA ILE A 140 -26.24 -8.34 12.93
C ILE A 140 -25.86 -7.01 12.26
N ILE A 141 -24.58 -6.82 11.94
CA ILE A 141 -24.09 -5.60 11.27
C ILE A 141 -24.78 -5.42 9.91
N LYS A 142 -24.94 -6.49 9.12
CA LYS A 142 -25.65 -6.43 7.83
C LYS A 142 -27.12 -6.06 7.99
N ASN A 143 -27.80 -6.58 9.02
CA ASN A 143 -29.20 -6.26 9.28
C ASN A 143 -29.40 -4.83 9.80
N MET A 144 -28.38 -4.24 10.43
CA MET A 144 -28.37 -2.86 10.90
C MET A 144 -27.88 -1.86 9.84
N ALA A 145 -27.29 -2.33 8.75
CA ALA A 145 -26.72 -1.49 7.72
C ALA A 145 -27.82 -0.81 6.88
N THR A 146 -27.67 0.50 6.68
CA THR A 146 -28.53 1.28 5.78
C THR A 146 -27.89 1.33 4.40
N PRO A 147 -28.52 0.77 3.34
CA PRO A 147 -27.96 0.81 2.00
C PRO A 147 -27.98 2.26 1.46
N ILE A 148 -26.87 2.67 0.86
CA ILE A 148 -26.71 3.98 0.21
C ILE A 148 -26.61 3.76 -1.30
N LEU A 149 -27.36 4.55 -2.07
CA LEU A 149 -27.29 4.53 -3.52
C LEU A 149 -26.11 5.38 -4.01
N LEU A 150 -25.41 4.93 -5.06
CA LEU A 150 -24.30 5.68 -5.66
C LEU A 150 -24.72 7.04 -6.24
N THR A 151 -26.01 7.22 -6.52
CA THR A 151 -26.59 8.49 -6.96
C THR A 151 -26.70 9.53 -5.83
N ASP A 152 -26.68 9.08 -4.57
CA ASP A 152 -26.74 9.97 -3.40
C ASP A 152 -25.35 10.50 -3.06
N ARG A 153 -24.96 11.54 -3.80
CA ARG A 153 -23.69 12.24 -3.59
C ARG A 153 -23.54 12.80 -2.18
N GLU A 154 -24.62 13.27 -1.56
CA GLU A 154 -24.55 13.89 -0.24
C GLU A 154 -24.14 12.88 0.84
N SER A 155 -24.75 11.70 0.81
CA SER A 155 -24.38 10.61 1.72
C SER A 155 -22.94 10.11 1.49
N LEU A 156 -22.49 10.03 0.23
CA LEU A 156 -21.10 9.68 -0.09
C LEU A 156 -20.10 10.70 0.45
N VAL A 157 -20.38 12.00 0.28
CA VAL A 157 -19.54 13.08 0.81
C VAL A 157 -19.51 13.05 2.34
N LYS A 158 -20.64 12.78 3.00
CA LYS A 158 -20.70 12.64 4.46
C LYS A 158 -19.88 11.44 4.97
N SER A 159 -19.91 10.32 4.25
CA SER A 159 -19.06 9.16 4.53
C SER A 159 -17.57 9.51 4.43
N ALA A 160 -17.16 10.10 3.30
CA ALA A 160 -15.78 10.52 3.08
C ALA A 160 -15.31 11.56 4.11
N SER A 161 -16.17 12.53 4.48
CA SER A 161 -15.87 13.50 5.52
C SER A 161 -15.61 12.82 6.87
N THR A 162 -16.41 11.82 7.23
CA THR A 162 -16.24 11.07 8.49
C THR A 162 -14.88 10.37 8.54
N ALA A 163 -14.45 9.76 7.43
CA ALA A 163 -13.14 9.10 7.32
C ALA A 163 -11.93 10.08 7.34
N LEU A 164 -12.16 11.35 6.99
CA LEU A 164 -11.12 12.40 7.01
C LEU A 164 -11.01 13.11 8.35
N ASN A 165 -12.07 13.11 9.17
CA ASN A 165 -12.12 13.89 10.41
C ASN A 165 -11.15 13.43 11.50
N SER A 166 -10.65 12.19 11.46
CA SER A 166 -9.63 11.68 12.37
C SER A 166 -8.19 11.96 11.91
N LYS A 167 -8.02 12.66 10.78
CA LYS A 167 -6.71 12.93 10.17
C LYS A 167 -6.34 14.41 10.30
N VAL A 168 -5.06 14.71 10.04
CA VAL A 168 -4.53 16.10 10.02
C VAL A 168 -5.33 17.02 9.09
N VAL A 169 -5.94 16.45 8.05
CA VAL A 169 -6.76 17.16 7.06
C VAL A 169 -8.22 17.39 7.49
N SER A 170 -8.55 17.14 8.76
CA SER A 170 -9.91 17.30 9.30
C SER A 170 -10.47 18.71 9.10
N GLN A 171 -9.61 19.75 9.18
CA GLN A 171 -10.01 21.14 8.95
C GLN A 171 -10.44 21.41 7.48
N GLN A 172 -9.89 20.66 6.54
CA GLN A 172 -10.16 20.78 5.10
C GLN A 172 -11.00 19.61 4.57
N SER A 173 -11.67 18.87 5.46
CA SER A 173 -12.51 17.72 5.07
C SER A 173 -13.65 18.14 4.14
N SER A 174 -14.17 19.35 4.29
CA SER A 174 -15.20 19.95 3.43
C SER A 174 -14.76 20.14 1.97
N LEU A 175 -13.46 20.32 1.73
CA LEU A 175 -12.89 20.48 0.39
C LEU A 175 -12.41 19.13 -0.18
N LEU A 176 -11.76 18.32 0.64
CA LEU A 176 -11.18 17.04 0.19
C LEU A 176 -12.22 15.93 0.01
N ALA A 177 -13.28 15.88 0.84
CA ALA A 177 -14.31 14.85 0.71
C ALA A 177 -15.06 14.92 -0.63
N PRO A 178 -15.54 16.10 -1.09
CA PRO A 178 -16.12 16.22 -2.43
C PRO A 178 -15.14 15.82 -3.54
N LEU A 179 -13.88 16.23 -3.45
CA LEU A 179 -12.87 15.89 -4.46
C LEU A 179 -12.64 14.37 -4.55
N ALA A 180 -12.59 13.68 -3.42
CA ALA A 180 -12.45 12.22 -3.39
C ALA A 180 -13.68 11.52 -3.99
N VAL A 181 -14.88 11.98 -3.64
CA VAL A 181 -16.14 11.42 -4.19
C VAL A 181 -16.23 11.67 -5.69
N ASP A 182 -15.96 12.90 -6.15
CA ASP A 182 -16.01 13.26 -7.56
C ASP A 182 -14.95 12.52 -8.38
N ALA A 183 -13.77 12.26 -7.82
CA ALA A 183 -12.74 11.44 -8.47
C ALA A 183 -13.21 9.99 -8.65
N VAL A 184 -13.80 9.39 -7.61
CA VAL A 184 -14.30 8.01 -7.64
C VAL A 184 -15.50 7.88 -8.58
N LEU A 185 -16.47 8.79 -8.52
CA LEU A 185 -17.66 8.77 -9.39
C LEU A 185 -17.31 8.86 -10.89
N LYS A 186 -16.18 9.48 -11.25
CA LYS A 186 -15.72 9.56 -12.65
C LYS A 186 -15.10 8.27 -13.17
N VAL A 187 -14.58 7.41 -12.29
CA VAL A 187 -13.93 6.14 -12.66
C VAL A 187 -14.80 4.91 -12.43
N VAL A 188 -15.90 5.06 -11.67
CA VAL A 188 -16.88 3.99 -11.48
C VAL A 188 -17.52 3.62 -12.82
N ASP A 189 -17.41 2.36 -13.20
CA ASP A 189 -18.17 1.78 -14.31
C ASP A 189 -19.56 1.37 -13.81
N PRO A 190 -20.66 1.92 -14.37
CA PRO A 190 -22.03 1.54 -14.01
C PRO A 190 -22.34 0.04 -14.20
N ALA A 191 -21.52 -0.68 -14.98
CA ALA A 191 -21.67 -2.13 -15.16
C ALA A 191 -20.95 -2.96 -14.07
N LYS A 192 -20.05 -2.35 -13.29
CA LYS A 192 -19.25 -2.97 -12.23
C LYS A 192 -19.32 -2.12 -10.95
N ASP A 193 -20.52 -1.91 -10.43
CA ASP A 193 -20.82 -1.07 -9.26
C ASP A 193 -20.12 -1.48 -7.94
N THR A 194 -19.40 -2.61 -7.92
CA THR A 194 -18.85 -3.20 -6.70
C THR A 194 -17.36 -2.95 -6.49
N ASN A 195 -16.58 -2.58 -7.52
CA ASN A 195 -15.15 -2.37 -7.33
C ASN A 195 -14.58 -1.33 -8.30
N VAL A 196 -13.79 -0.40 -7.77
CA VAL A 196 -13.15 0.69 -8.50
C VAL A 196 -11.66 0.41 -8.60
N ASP A 197 -11.08 0.51 -9.81
CA ASP A 197 -9.62 0.44 -9.93
C ASP A 197 -9.00 1.76 -9.48
N LEU A 198 -8.39 1.74 -8.29
CA LEU A 198 -7.70 2.91 -7.73
C LEU A 198 -6.51 3.37 -8.57
N LYS A 199 -6.02 2.55 -9.51
CA LYS A 199 -4.94 2.96 -10.44
C LYS A 199 -5.35 4.06 -11.41
N ASP A 200 -6.65 4.21 -11.66
CA ASP A 200 -7.17 5.28 -12.53
C ASP A 200 -7.14 6.65 -11.83
N ILE A 201 -7.02 6.68 -10.49
CA ILE A 201 -6.92 7.91 -9.71
C ILE A 201 -5.46 8.14 -9.29
N LYS A 202 -4.76 8.98 -10.05
CA LYS A 202 -3.37 9.34 -9.75
C LYS A 202 -3.27 10.59 -8.88
N VAL A 203 -2.81 10.42 -7.64
CA VAL A 203 -2.51 11.54 -6.72
C VAL A 203 -1.08 12.05 -6.95
N ILE A 204 -0.92 13.34 -7.26
CA ILE A 204 0.39 13.97 -7.45
C ILE A 204 0.58 15.04 -6.38
N LYS A 205 1.68 14.92 -5.63
CA LYS A 205 2.07 15.87 -4.60
C LYS A 205 3.11 16.83 -5.15
N LYS A 206 2.89 18.13 -5.00
CA LYS A 206 3.87 19.18 -5.31
C LYS A 206 4.03 20.07 -4.09
N LEU A 207 5.27 20.28 -3.66
CA LEU A 207 5.55 21.19 -2.55
C LEU A 207 5.24 22.64 -2.97
N GLY A 208 4.57 23.37 -2.08
CA GLY A 208 4.10 24.74 -2.30
C GLY A 208 2.57 24.86 -2.16
N GLY A 209 2.09 26.07 -1.91
CA GLY A 209 0.66 26.34 -1.70
C GLY A 209 0.13 25.81 -0.37
N THR A 210 -1.20 25.75 -0.27
CA THR A 210 -1.96 25.21 0.86
C THR A 210 -2.79 24.01 0.44
N VAL A 211 -3.37 23.28 1.40
CA VAL A 211 -4.27 22.15 1.10
C VAL A 211 -5.50 22.60 0.31
N GLU A 212 -5.92 23.86 0.47
CA GLU A 212 -7.06 24.46 -0.23
C GLU A 212 -6.81 24.66 -1.74
N ASP A 213 -5.54 24.73 -2.15
CA ASP A 213 -5.15 24.82 -3.57
C ASP A 213 -5.27 23.47 -4.30
N THR A 214 -5.67 22.41 -3.60
CA THR A 214 -5.86 21.07 -4.17
C THR A 214 -7.05 21.07 -5.13
N LYS A 215 -6.83 20.56 -6.33
CA LYS A 215 -7.87 20.46 -7.36
C LYS A 215 -7.86 19.11 -8.06
N LEU A 216 -9.05 18.66 -8.43
CA LEU A 216 -9.22 17.52 -9.32
C LEU A 216 -8.97 17.98 -10.76
N VAL A 217 -8.10 17.28 -11.48
CA VAL A 217 -7.82 17.54 -12.90
C VAL A 217 -8.40 16.41 -13.72
N ASP A 218 -9.23 16.78 -14.71
CA ASP A 218 -9.82 15.83 -15.64
C ASP A 218 -8.82 15.47 -16.74
N GLY A 219 -7.88 14.59 -16.37
CA GLY A 219 -6.84 14.09 -17.25
C GLY A 219 -5.59 13.65 -16.50
N LEU A 220 -4.61 13.13 -17.23
CA LEU A 220 -3.36 12.67 -16.66
C LEU A 220 -2.36 13.82 -16.52
N VAL A 221 -1.87 14.03 -15.30
CA VAL A 221 -0.82 15.02 -15.02
C VAL A 221 0.53 14.30 -14.94
N PHE A 222 1.55 14.87 -15.60
CA PHE A 222 2.93 14.41 -15.51
C PHE A 222 3.76 15.44 -14.75
N THR A 223 4.67 14.96 -13.90
CA THR A 223 5.61 15.81 -13.15
C THR A 223 6.82 16.23 -13.98
N GLN A 224 7.04 15.58 -15.13
CA GLN A 224 8.14 15.89 -16.04
C GLN A 224 7.87 17.19 -16.79
N LYS A 225 8.93 17.97 -16.98
CA LYS A 225 8.89 19.21 -17.78
C LYS A 225 9.14 18.89 -19.26
N SER A 226 8.77 19.82 -20.13
CA SER A 226 9.18 19.81 -21.53
C SER A 226 10.70 19.64 -21.63
N SER A 227 11.14 18.77 -22.54
CA SER A 227 12.56 18.43 -22.75
C SER A 227 13.40 19.63 -23.20
N ASN A 228 12.78 20.66 -23.79
CA ASN A 228 13.46 21.84 -24.29
C ASN A 228 12.94 23.13 -23.63
N VAL A 229 13.85 24.04 -23.27
CA VAL A 229 13.55 25.33 -22.62
C VAL A 229 12.70 26.24 -23.53
N ASN A 230 12.92 26.14 -24.85
CA ASN A 230 12.15 26.83 -25.89
C ASN A 230 11.04 25.95 -26.50
N GLY A 231 10.70 24.82 -25.86
CA GLY A 231 9.60 23.97 -26.30
C GLY A 231 8.23 24.67 -26.17
N PRO A 232 7.21 24.24 -26.94
CA PRO A 232 5.86 24.78 -26.81
C PRO A 232 5.31 24.54 -25.40
N ARG A 233 4.88 25.60 -24.73
CA ARG A 233 4.34 25.52 -23.36
C ARG A 233 2.87 25.11 -23.30
N LYS A 234 2.12 25.39 -24.36
CA LYS A 234 0.71 25.02 -24.52
C LYS A 234 0.50 24.58 -25.97
N ILE A 235 -0.16 23.44 -26.15
CA ILE A 235 -0.58 22.94 -27.46
C ILE A 235 -2.08 22.70 -27.38
N GLU A 236 -2.84 23.35 -28.26
CA GLU A 236 -4.28 23.12 -28.37
C GLU A 236 -4.53 21.96 -29.33
N LYS A 237 -5.47 21.06 -28.99
CA LYS A 237 -5.81 19.85 -29.75
C LYS A 237 -4.59 18.96 -30.06
N ALA A 238 -3.77 18.70 -29.04
CA ALA A 238 -2.58 17.86 -29.18
C ALA A 238 -2.93 16.40 -29.47
N LYS A 239 -2.22 15.78 -30.41
CA LYS A 239 -2.21 14.33 -30.62
C LYS A 239 -1.07 13.73 -29.81
N ILE A 240 -1.38 12.85 -28.87
CA ILE A 240 -0.40 12.24 -27.96
C ILE A 240 0.04 10.89 -28.54
N GLY A 241 1.36 10.70 -28.68
CA GLY A 241 1.96 9.41 -29.04
C GLY A 241 2.77 8.86 -27.88
N LEU A 242 2.51 7.60 -27.51
CA LEU A 242 3.31 6.88 -26.52
C LEU A 242 4.39 6.08 -27.24
N ILE A 243 5.66 6.39 -26.95
CA ILE A 243 6.82 5.74 -27.56
C ILE A 243 7.66 5.16 -26.43
N GLN A 244 7.85 3.84 -26.44
CA GLN A 244 8.61 3.15 -25.40
C GLN A 244 10.12 3.10 -25.68
N PHE A 245 10.53 3.17 -26.95
CA PHE A 245 11.94 3.11 -27.34
C PHE A 245 12.65 4.48 -27.23
N CYS A 246 13.96 4.45 -27.00
CA CYS A 246 14.78 5.65 -26.91
C CYS A 246 15.00 6.30 -28.28
N ILE A 247 14.90 7.64 -28.35
CA ILE A 247 15.28 8.41 -29.54
C ILE A 247 16.79 8.66 -29.50
N SER A 248 17.57 7.62 -29.78
CA SER A 248 19.03 7.66 -29.81
C SER A 248 19.57 6.81 -30.97
N PRO A 249 20.85 6.95 -31.36
CA PRO A 249 21.50 6.01 -32.25
C PRO A 249 21.35 4.57 -31.71
N PRO A 250 21.25 3.57 -32.60
CA PRO A 250 21.07 2.19 -32.19
C PRO A 250 22.31 1.74 -31.42
N LYS A 251 22.09 1.20 -30.23
CA LYS A 251 23.14 0.49 -29.48
C LYS A 251 22.98 -0.99 -29.77
N THR A 252 24.09 -1.67 -29.98
CA THR A 252 24.10 -3.13 -30.09
C THR A 252 23.91 -3.73 -28.71
N ASP A 253 23.10 -4.79 -28.61
CA ASP A 253 22.92 -5.53 -27.36
C ASP A 253 24.18 -6.34 -26.98
N MET A 254 25.08 -6.58 -27.94
CA MET A 254 26.39 -7.18 -27.72
C MET A 254 27.48 -6.11 -27.65
N ASP A 255 28.50 -6.37 -26.83
CA ASP A 255 29.70 -5.52 -26.72
C ASP A 255 30.39 -5.43 -28.08
N TYR A 256 30.29 -4.27 -28.71
CA TYR A 256 30.89 -3.99 -30.01
C TYR A 256 31.79 -2.76 -29.90
N ASN A 257 33.08 -2.95 -30.16
CA ASN A 257 34.06 -1.87 -30.22
C ASN A 257 34.23 -1.41 -31.66
N VAL A 258 33.70 -0.22 -31.98
CA VAL A 258 33.96 0.44 -33.26
C VAL A 258 35.29 1.17 -33.17
N VAL A 259 36.33 0.63 -33.81
CA VAL A 259 37.63 1.32 -33.94
C VAL A 259 37.59 2.21 -35.19
N VAL A 260 37.63 3.52 -34.99
CA VAL A 260 37.66 4.50 -36.08
C VAL A 260 39.11 4.96 -36.29
N SER A 261 39.72 4.56 -37.39
CA SER A 261 41.12 4.87 -37.73
C SER A 261 41.30 6.19 -38.48
N ASP A 262 40.29 6.62 -39.25
CA ASP A 262 40.40 7.78 -40.14
C ASP A 262 39.38 8.88 -39.83
N TYR A 263 39.78 10.14 -40.04
CA TYR A 263 38.91 11.31 -39.83
C TYR A 263 37.67 11.29 -40.74
N THR A 264 37.81 10.79 -41.97
CA THR A 264 36.70 10.63 -42.92
C THR A 264 35.67 9.60 -42.46
N ALA A 265 36.13 8.52 -41.82
CA ALA A 265 35.25 7.52 -41.23
C ALA A 265 34.51 8.07 -40.00
N MET A 266 35.18 8.91 -39.20
CA MET A 266 34.56 9.59 -38.06
C MET A 266 33.41 10.52 -38.49
N ASP A 267 33.63 11.35 -39.52
CA ASP A 267 32.59 12.25 -40.04
C ASP A 267 31.40 11.47 -40.64
N ARG A 268 31.67 10.32 -41.27
CA ARG A 268 30.62 9.44 -41.81
C ARG A 268 29.71 8.89 -40.71
N VAL A 269 30.29 8.37 -39.62
CA VAL A 269 29.51 7.83 -38.48
C VAL A 269 28.61 8.92 -37.88
N LEU A 270 29.16 10.12 -37.65
CA LEU A 270 28.39 11.25 -37.11
C LEU A 270 27.24 11.67 -38.02
N ARG A 271 27.42 11.61 -39.35
CA ARG A 271 26.35 11.88 -40.32
C ARG A 271 25.27 10.80 -40.31
N GLU A 272 25.67 9.53 -40.25
CA GLU A 272 24.73 8.40 -40.20
C GLU A 272 23.90 8.41 -38.90
N GLU A 273 24.51 8.70 -37.75
CA GLU A 273 23.78 8.87 -36.48
C GLU A 273 22.74 9.99 -36.54
N ARG A 274 23.12 11.15 -37.10
CA ARG A 274 22.20 12.29 -37.30
C ARG A 274 21.07 11.94 -38.26
N ALA A 275 21.37 11.25 -39.36
CA ALA A 275 20.38 10.82 -40.34
C ALA A 275 19.39 9.80 -39.74
N TYR A 276 19.89 8.89 -38.90
CA TYR A 276 19.06 7.90 -38.20
C TYR A 276 18.05 8.57 -37.27
N ILE A 277 18.51 9.48 -36.40
CA ILE A 277 17.63 10.25 -35.50
C ILE A 277 16.59 11.05 -36.30
N LEU A 278 17.02 11.69 -37.39
CA LEU A 278 16.13 12.47 -38.26
C LEU A 278 15.06 11.60 -38.94
N ASN A 279 15.39 10.36 -39.30
CA ASN A 279 14.41 9.41 -39.85
C ASN A 279 13.36 8.99 -38.82
N ILE A 280 13.76 8.73 -37.57
CA ILE A 280 12.82 8.45 -36.47
C ILE A 280 11.86 9.63 -36.27
N VAL A 281 12.39 10.85 -36.19
CA VAL A 281 11.57 12.06 -36.01
C VAL A 281 10.61 12.28 -37.18
N LYS A 282 11.06 12.04 -38.42
CA LYS A 282 10.19 12.09 -39.61
C LYS A 282 9.06 11.06 -39.53
N GLN A 283 9.34 9.84 -39.09
CA GLN A 283 8.31 8.82 -38.90
C GLN A 283 7.29 9.22 -37.83
N ILE A 284 7.72 9.84 -36.72
CA ILE A 284 6.82 10.36 -35.69
C ILE A 284 5.95 11.51 -36.23
N LYS A 285 6.50 12.35 -37.11
CA LYS A 285 5.77 13.50 -37.68
C LYS A 285 4.69 13.09 -38.69
N LYS A 286 4.89 12.02 -39.47
CA LYS A 286 3.96 11.55 -40.51
C LYS A 286 2.52 11.28 -40.01
N PRO A 287 2.27 10.46 -38.97
CA PRO A 287 0.91 10.15 -38.50
C PRO A 287 0.22 11.35 -37.84
N VAL A 288 0.97 12.32 -37.32
CA VAL A 288 0.39 13.55 -36.73
C VAL A 288 -0.39 14.37 -37.78
N VAL A 289 -0.04 14.26 -39.07
CA VAL A 289 -0.64 15.01 -40.19
C VAL A 289 -1.75 14.23 -40.93
N MET A 290 -1.82 12.90 -40.79
CA MET A 290 -2.56 12.03 -41.74
C MET A 290 -3.95 11.54 -41.32
N PHE A 291 -4.54 12.07 -40.26
CA PHE A 291 -5.94 11.78 -39.91
C PHE A 291 -6.70 13.11 -39.82
N TYR A 292 -7.44 13.40 -40.90
CA TYR A 292 -8.53 14.36 -41.00
C TYR A 292 -9.83 13.68 -40.57
#